data_AF-A0A180FWB1-F1
#
_entry.id   AF-A0A180FWB1-F1
#
_cell.length_a   1.000
_cell.length_b   1.000
_cell.length_c   1.000
_cell.angle_alpha   90.00
_cell.angle_beta   90.00
_cell.angle_gamma   90.00
#
_symmetry.space_group_name_H-M   'P 1'
#
loop_
_entity.id
_entity.type
_entity.pdbx_description
1 polymer ?
#
loop_
_entity_poly.entity_id
_entity_poly.type
_entity_poly.pdbx_seq_one_letter_code
_entity_poly.pdbx_strand_id
1 'polypeptide(L)' 'MQVQVSGKHVDVGEALGSRISQELEDGIGKYFERGAQDAEVVVSKDGHGFKVDCWVRLASGQSL' A
#
# COMPACT_ATOMS: atom_id res chain seq x y z
N MET A 1 -5.17 4.25 -9.37
CA MET A 1 -5.32 3.78 -7.97
C MET A 1 -4.89 4.92 -7.06
N GLN A 2 -5.67 5.28 -6.04
CA GLN A 2 -5.20 6.26 -5.04
C GLN A 2 -4.54 5.50 -3.89
N VAL A 3 -3.22 5.62 -3.75
CA VAL A 3 -2.44 4.96 -2.69
C VAL A 3 -2.15 5.96 -1.60
N GLN A 4 -2.65 5.69 -0.40
CA GLN A 4 -2.34 6.47 0.78
C GLN A 4 -1.37 5.70 1.66
N VAL A 5 -0.14 6.22 1.78
CA VAL A 5 0.87 5.64 2.66
C VAL A 5 0.95 6.47 3.92
N SER A 6 0.79 5.83 5.08
CA SER A 6 0.85 6.46 6.40
C SER A 6 1.87 5.76 7.30
N GLY A 7 2.49 6.54 8.18
CA GLY A 7 3.46 6.05 9.15
C GLY A 7 2.91 6.11 10.57
N LYS A 8 2.89 4.97 11.26
CA LYS A 8 2.57 4.90 12.69
C LYS A 8 3.87 4.92 13.50
N HIS A 9 4.20 6.08 14.05
CA HIS A 9 5.47 6.36 14.75
C HIS A 9 6.72 6.12 13.88
N VAL A 10 6.56 6.20 12.56
CA VAL A 10 7.61 6.06 11.55
C VAL A 10 7.45 7.19 10.56
N ASP A 11 8.55 7.83 10.19
CA ASP A 11 8.54 8.83 9.14
C ASP A 11 8.65 8.12 7.78
N VAL A 12 7.59 8.20 6.99
CA VAL A 12 7.56 7.59 5.66
C VAL A 12 8.00 8.65 4.66
N GLY A 13 9.28 8.60 4.31
CA GLY A 13 9.84 9.45 3.26
C GLY A 13 9.30 9.11 1.86
N GLU A 14 9.50 10.04 0.93
CA GLU A 14 9.04 9.92 -0.46
C GLU A 14 9.57 8.66 -1.16
N ALA A 15 10.84 8.30 -0.93
CA ALA A 15 11.45 7.11 -1.54
C ALA A 15 10.75 5.81 -1.11
N LEU A 16 10.39 5.69 0.17
CA LEU A 16 9.70 4.51 0.69
C LEU A 16 8.26 4.47 0.18
N GLY A 17 7.55 5.62 0.24
CA GLY A 17 6.18 5.73 -0.26
C GLY A 17 6.07 5.42 -1.75
N SER A 18 6.95 5.99 -2.58
CA SER A 18 6.98 5.75 -4.03
C SER A 18 7.24 4.29 -4.36
N ARG A 19 8.21 3.65 -3.67
CA ARG A 19 8.49 2.22 -3.87
C ARG A 19 7.30 1.34 -3.50
N ILE A 20 6.65 1.60 -2.38
CA ILE A 20 5.47 0.86 -1.94
C ILE A 20 4.35 0.98 -2.98
N SER A 21 4.04 2.20 -3.42
CA SER A 21 3.00 2.43 -4.42
C SER A 21 3.30 1.69 -5.73
N GLN A 22 4.55 1.73 -6.19
CA GLN A 22 4.96 1.10 -7.43
C GLN A 22 4.90 -0.43 -7.36
N GLU A 23 5.36 -1.05 -6.26
CA GLU A 23 5.22 -2.49 -6.06
C GLU A 23 3.74 -2.93 -5.96
N LEU A 24 2.89 -2.10 -5.34
CA LEU A 24 1.45 -2.35 -5.28
C LEU A 24 0.79 -2.30 -6.66
N GLU A 25 1.11 -1.29 -7.48
CA GLU A 25 0.57 -1.17 -8.85
C GLU A 25 1.03 -2.32 -9.74
N ASP A 26 2.32 -2.68 -9.68
CA ASP A 26 2.87 -3.80 -10.44
C ASP A 26 2.31 -5.16 -9.99
N GLY A 27 2.03 -5.30 -8.70
CA GLY A 27 1.43 -6.50 -8.12
C GLY A 27 -0.04 -6.66 -8.50
N ILE A 28 -0.86 -5.64 -8.24
CA ILE A 28 -2.30 -5.65 -8.51
C ILE A 28 -2.59 -5.67 -10.00
N GLY A 29 -1.86 -4.87 -10.78
CA GLY A 29 -2.05 -4.76 -12.23
C GLY A 29 -1.88 -6.08 -12.97
N LYS A 30 -1.09 -7.02 -12.43
CA LYS A 30 -0.95 -8.38 -12.99
C LYS A 30 -2.22 -9.23 -12.88
N TYR A 31 -3.05 -8.99 -11.86
CA TYR A 31 -4.19 -9.85 -11.54
C TYR A 31 -5.55 -9.16 -11.74
N PHE A 32 -5.58 -7.83 -11.69
CA PHE A 32 -6.81 -7.05 -11.76
C PHE A 32 -6.70 -5.96 -12.84
N GLU A 33 -7.23 -6.23 -14.04
CA GLU A 33 -7.19 -5.30 -15.19
C GLU A 33 -7.92 -3.97 -14.92
N ARG A 34 -8.99 -3.98 -14.10
CA ARG A 34 -9.67 -2.74 -13.66
C ARG A 34 -8.91 -2.00 -12.56
N GLY A 35 -7.83 -2.58 -12.05
CA GLY A 35 -7.04 -2.05 -10.94
C GLY A 35 -7.77 -2.05 -9.60
N ALA A 36 -7.09 -1.51 -8.60
CA ALA A 36 -7.71 -1.14 -7.34
C ALA A 36 -8.24 0.30 -7.38
N GLN A 37 -9.34 0.50 -6.66
CA GLN A 37 -9.95 1.81 -6.45
C GLN A 37 -9.07 2.62 -5.50
N ASP A 38 -8.92 2.10 -4.28
CA ASP A 38 -8.19 2.73 -3.18
C ASP A 38 -7.24 1.72 -2.54
N ALA A 39 -6.08 2.17 -2.09
CA ALA A 39 -5.17 1.37 -1.28
C ALA A 39 -4.65 2.19 -0.09
N GLU A 40 -4.70 1.60 1.09
CA GLU A 40 -4.17 2.16 2.32
C GLU A 40 -2.99 1.31 2.78
N VAL A 41 -1.87 1.96 3.08
CA VAL A 41 -0.68 1.29 3.59
C VAL A 41 -0.25 1.97 4.87
N VAL A 42 -0.11 1.18 5.94
CA VAL A 42 0.34 1.63 7.24
C VAL A 42 1.68 0.99 7.54
N VAL A 43 2.72 1.81 7.63
CA VAL A 43 4.05 1.39 8.05
C VAL A 43 4.19 1.67 9.55
N SER A 44 4.49 0.65 10.34
CA SER A 44 4.68 0.77 11.77
C SER A 44 6.02 0.17 12.20
N LYS A 45 6.61 0.72 13.27
CA LYS A 45 7.81 0.16 13.87
C LYS A 45 7.42 -1.00 14.79
N ASP A 46 7.99 -2.18 14.57
CA ASP A 46 7.75 -3.36 15.38
C ASP A 46 9.09 -3.89 15.94
N GLY A 47 9.41 -3.48 17.18
CA GLY A 47 10.68 -3.76 17.83
C GLY A 47 11.89 -3.24 17.03
N HIS A 48 12.70 -4.17 16.53
CA HIS A 48 13.87 -3.89 15.68
C HIS A 48 13.54 -3.87 14.18
N GLY A 49 12.31 -4.22 13.80
CA GLY A 49 11.85 -4.29 12.42
C GLY A 49 10.77 -3.26 12.10
N PHE A 50 10.24 -3.39 10.88
CA PHE A 50 9.09 -2.63 10.40
C PHE A 50 7.99 -3.60 9.98
N LYS A 51 6.76 -3.29 10.36
CA LYS A 51 5.56 -3.99 9.95
C LYS A 51 4.80 -3.11 8.97
N VAL A 52 4.46 -3.68 7.83
CA VAL A 52 3.67 -3.01 6.79
C VAL A 52 2.34 -3.72 6.69
N ASP A 53 1.27 -3.03 7.07
CA ASP A 53 -0.10 -3.48 6.89
C ASP A 53 -0.65 -2.78 5.64
N CYS A 54 -1.14 -3.55 4.67
CA CYS A 54 -1.67 -3.04 3.42
C CYS A 54 -3.13 -3.49 3.28
N TRP A 55 -3.98 -2.55 2.87
CA TRP A 55 -5.39 -2.78 2.64
C TRP A 55 -5.78 -2.25 1.27
N VAL A 56 -6.36 -3.09 0.43
CA VAL A 56 -6.64 -2.77 -0.97
C VAL A 56 -8.12 -2.94 -1.24
N ARG A 57 -8.76 -1.89 -1.73
CA ARG A 57 -10.13 -1.94 -2.23
C ARG A 57 -10.10 -2.05 -3.76
N LEU A 58 -10.56 -3.18 -4.27
CA LEU A 58 -10.67 -3.41 -5.71
C LEU A 58 -11.87 -2.66 -6.29
N ALA A 59 -11.80 -2.36 -7.60
CA ALA A 59 -12.92 -1.78 -8.33
C ALA A 59 -14.18 -2.69 -8.35
N SER A 60 -14.03 -3.97 -8.02
CA SER A 60 -15.14 -4.91 -7.82
C SER A 60 -15.88 -4.71 -6.49
N GLY A 61 -15.37 -3.87 -5.59
CA GLY A 61 -15.88 -3.69 -4.22
C GLY A 61 -15.34 -4.71 -3.20
N GLN A 62 -14.50 -5.66 -3.63
CA GLN A 62 -13.80 -6.55 -2.70
C GLN A 62 -12.62 -5.84 -2.03
N SER A 63 -12.42 -6.11 -0.74
CA SER A 63 -11.28 -5.65 0.05
C SER A 63 -10.35 -6.81 0.38
N LEU A 64 -9.04 -6.62 0.15
CA LEU A 64 -7.96 -7.56 0.43
C LEU A 64 -7.03 -7.00 1.50
#